data_AF-A0A7X1PDX3-F1
#
_entry.id   AF-A0A7X1PDX3-F1
#
_cell.length_a   1.000
_cell.length_b   1.000
_cell.length_c   1.000
_cell.angle_alpha   90.00
_cell.angle_beta   90.00
_cell.angle_gamma   90.00
#
_symmetry.space_group_name_H-M   'P 1'
#
loop_
_entity.id
_entity.type
_entity.pdbx_description
1 polymer ?
#
loop_
_entity_poly.entity_id
_entity_poly.type
_entity_poly.pdbx_seq_one_letter_code
_entity_poly.pdbx_strand_id
1 'polypeptide(L)'
;MRPGRAEQRPVLVEAMPSRWDDEPVAQSRALLAGLAGSGGVALEFVARPGQISFYVRAASDLAMDAALDQLRAAYPQAGIRRVGLEERPYLDPARAAPGEICSGLALRLTREPSLPLATDTRRGDPFKGVLAAAAGVRGGERLVAQLVLCPADPGWPDRVRRHAESPASRRREESSSSQAGDMLPLIGLLGLSGIGLQSYEWYQQGQALLLAGTAAGTLVGLPLVMAVGAHLLRGREDIAAELVKEKLAYPAFRVQLRVLAFGPDETTRKRLRALVSRVADAYEAFGHPIGNSLRPQAWRAGSRALDAGRGVPRSADILNAAEIAALWHLPETLGGLTTTVETGAHRVLPPEERVARGCRVGASLHQGQQVPAYMPAGLLFRNQLVVAKTRRGKSTLLVHMASHLMQRMAEGRERLLLVVVDPHQDLAEAVLGMVPAGLEQRVAYLNLADRQRPIGLNLLTLPSFPTATARRRTWS
;
A
#
# COMPACT_ATOMS: atom_id res chain seq x y z
N MET A 1 6.88 36.35 23.58
CA MET A 1 5.60 35.78 23.14
C MET A 1 5.88 34.83 21.98
N ARG A 2 5.68 33.51 22.16
CA ARG A 2 5.70 32.56 21.04
C ARG A 2 4.46 32.84 20.18
N PRO A 3 4.56 32.88 18.84
CA PRO A 3 3.38 33.07 18.00
C PRO A 3 2.42 31.92 18.31
N GLY A 4 1.16 32.26 18.58
CA GLY A 4 0.11 31.30 18.84
C GLY A 4 0.04 30.33 17.67
N ARG A 5 0.36 29.06 17.90
CA ARG A 5 0.02 27.99 16.95
C ARG A 5 -1.51 28.01 16.86
N ALA A 6 -2.04 28.55 15.76
CA ALA A 6 -3.40 28.29 15.36
C ALA A 6 -3.65 26.79 15.52
N GLU A 7 -4.76 26.40 16.17
CA GLU A 7 -5.16 25.01 16.31
C GLU A 7 -5.39 24.43 14.91
N GLN A 8 -4.31 23.95 14.28
CA GLN A 8 -4.38 23.22 13.02
C GLN A 8 -5.09 21.91 13.33
N ARG A 9 -6.33 21.81 12.86
CA ARG A 9 -7.18 20.63 13.08
C ARG A 9 -6.73 19.54 12.10
N PRO A 10 -6.56 18.29 12.57
CA PRO A 10 -6.12 17.22 11.70
C PRO A 10 -7.20 16.90 10.66
N VAL A 11 -6.77 16.77 9.41
CA VAL A 11 -7.62 16.33 8.29
C VAL A 11 -7.51 14.81 8.19
N LEU A 12 -8.63 14.13 7.92
CA LEU A 12 -8.70 12.67 7.83
C LEU A 12 -9.36 12.22 6.52
N VAL A 13 -8.72 11.28 5.86
CA VAL A 13 -9.20 10.65 4.63
C VAL A 13 -9.18 9.14 4.80
N GLU A 14 -10.28 8.47 4.43
CA GLU A 14 -10.31 7.02 4.28
C GLU A 14 -9.81 6.63 2.88
N ALA A 15 -8.84 5.72 2.85
CA ALA A 15 -8.33 5.09 1.64
C ALA A 15 -8.89 3.67 1.54
N MET A 16 -9.56 3.37 0.43
CA MET A 16 -10.22 2.10 0.17
C MET A 16 -9.36 1.32 -0.83
N PRO A 17 -8.73 0.20 -0.42
CA PRO A 17 -7.86 -0.56 -1.31
C PRO A 17 -8.65 -1.10 -2.51
N SER A 18 -7.94 -1.30 -3.60
CA SER A 18 -8.47 -1.93 -4.81
C SER A 18 -7.77 -3.27 -5.04
N ARG A 19 -8.54 -4.26 -5.51
CA ARG A 19 -8.01 -5.57 -5.92
C ARG A 19 -7.24 -5.54 -7.25
N TRP A 20 -7.14 -4.37 -7.86
CA TRP A 20 -6.53 -4.15 -9.18
C TRP A 20 -5.21 -3.39 -9.08
N ASP A 21 -4.81 -3.02 -7.87
CA ASP A 21 -3.54 -2.35 -7.60
C ASP A 21 -2.47 -3.42 -7.34
N ASP A 22 -1.73 -3.82 -8.38
CA ASP A 22 -0.68 -4.85 -8.29
C ASP A 22 0.57 -4.32 -7.55
N GLU A 23 1.28 -5.20 -6.83
CA GLU A 23 2.52 -4.89 -6.09
C GLU A 23 2.36 -3.82 -5.00
N PRO A 24 1.54 -4.08 -3.96
CA PRO A 24 1.12 -3.07 -3.00
C PRO A 24 2.26 -2.42 -2.21
N VAL A 25 3.36 -3.15 -2.00
CA VAL A 25 4.56 -2.68 -1.30
C VAL A 25 5.37 -1.73 -2.20
N ALA A 26 5.47 -2.03 -3.51
CA ALA A 26 6.15 -1.14 -4.45
C ALA A 26 5.40 0.19 -4.59
N GLN A 27 4.08 0.14 -4.65
CA GLN A 27 3.21 1.34 -4.67
C GLN A 27 3.33 2.14 -3.37
N SER A 28 3.32 1.47 -2.21
CA SER A 28 3.50 2.14 -0.91
C SER A 28 4.86 2.85 -0.84
N ARG A 29 5.93 2.21 -1.34
CA ARG A 29 7.26 2.82 -1.42
C ARG A 29 7.29 4.06 -2.33
N ALA A 30 6.57 4.03 -3.45
CA ALA A 30 6.44 5.18 -4.35
C ALA A 30 5.70 6.35 -3.69
N LEU A 31 4.57 6.06 -3.01
CA LEU A 31 3.84 7.03 -2.17
C LEU A 31 4.78 7.70 -1.16
N LEU A 32 5.55 6.89 -0.42
CA LEU A 32 6.45 7.39 0.63
C LEU A 32 7.59 8.22 0.05
N ALA A 33 8.16 7.83 -1.10
CA ALA A 33 9.18 8.62 -1.77
C ALA A 33 8.66 10.03 -2.13
N GLY A 34 7.42 10.14 -2.61
CA GLY A 34 6.77 11.42 -2.89
C GLY A 34 6.50 12.25 -1.63
N LEU A 35 6.21 11.60 -0.51
CA LEU A 35 6.00 12.25 0.79
C LEU A 35 7.27 12.80 1.45
N ALA A 36 8.47 12.49 0.93
CA ALA A 36 9.74 12.92 1.51
C ALA A 36 9.88 14.45 1.61
N GLY A 37 9.12 15.21 0.80
CA GLY A 37 9.05 16.67 0.85
C GLY A 37 7.97 17.25 1.77
N SER A 38 7.03 16.44 2.26
CA SER A 38 5.85 16.88 3.02
C SER A 38 5.79 16.23 4.40
N GLY A 39 5.93 17.02 5.45
CA GLY A 39 5.84 16.54 6.84
C GLY A 39 4.43 16.57 7.42
N GLY A 40 4.24 15.85 8.52
CA GLY A 40 2.99 15.91 9.30
C GLY A 40 1.87 15.03 8.76
N VAL A 41 2.22 13.92 8.10
CA VAL A 41 1.29 12.89 7.62
C VAL A 41 1.39 11.67 8.53
N ALA A 42 0.28 10.99 8.77
CA ALA A 42 0.23 9.70 9.44
C ALA A 42 -0.58 8.71 8.60
N LEU A 43 -0.08 7.49 8.51
CA LEU A 43 -0.73 6.37 7.85
C LEU A 43 -1.35 5.47 8.92
N GLU A 44 -2.62 5.12 8.77
CA GLU A 44 -3.39 4.45 9.79
C GLU A 44 -4.12 3.23 9.20
N PHE A 45 -4.23 2.17 9.98
CA PHE A 45 -5.30 1.20 9.77
C PHE A 45 -6.11 1.03 11.05
N VAL A 46 -7.40 0.79 10.87
CA VAL A 46 -8.37 0.65 11.96
C VAL A 46 -9.07 -0.68 11.79
N ALA A 47 -8.99 -1.52 12.83
CA ALA A 47 -9.74 -2.77 12.90
C ALA A 47 -10.98 -2.60 13.78
N ARG A 48 -12.12 -2.99 13.22
CA ARG A 48 -13.43 -3.12 13.86
C ARG A 48 -13.91 -4.56 13.66
N PRO A 49 -14.95 -5.02 14.37
CA PRO A 49 -15.46 -6.38 14.19
C PRO A 49 -15.80 -6.69 12.72
N GLY A 50 -15.08 -7.63 12.12
CA GLY A 50 -15.24 -8.05 10.73
C GLY A 50 -14.72 -7.08 9.66
N GLN A 51 -14.08 -5.96 10.05
CA GLN A 51 -13.75 -4.88 9.14
C GLN A 51 -12.38 -4.26 9.39
N ILE A 52 -11.63 -4.00 8.32
CA ILE A 52 -10.40 -3.19 8.35
C ILE A 52 -10.56 -2.00 7.40
N SER A 53 -10.24 -0.81 7.90
CA SER A 53 -10.27 0.45 7.14
C SER A 53 -8.89 1.11 7.20
N PHE A 54 -8.45 1.73 6.11
CA PHE A 54 -7.19 2.46 6.03
C PHE A 54 -7.45 3.95 6.00
N TYR A 55 -6.63 4.73 6.70
CA TYR A 55 -6.77 6.18 6.73
C TYR A 55 -5.42 6.87 6.52
N VAL A 56 -5.49 8.05 5.93
CA VAL A 56 -4.41 9.03 5.89
C VAL A 56 -4.86 10.21 6.74
N ARG A 57 -4.02 10.59 7.70
CA ARG A 57 -4.22 11.76 8.55
C ARG A 57 -3.14 12.78 8.26
N ALA A 58 -3.50 14.05 8.17
CA ALA A 58 -2.53 15.12 8.00
C ALA A 58 -2.75 16.24 9.01
N ALA A 59 -1.67 16.92 9.39
CA ALA A 59 -1.70 18.05 10.31
C ALA A 59 -2.35 19.31 9.72
N SER A 60 -2.44 19.43 8.40
CA SER A 60 -3.01 20.60 7.70
C SER A 60 -3.59 20.17 6.35
N ASP A 61 -4.44 21.02 5.75
CA ASP A 61 -4.98 20.80 4.41
C ASP A 61 -3.87 20.73 3.36
N LEU A 62 -2.85 21.59 3.43
CA LEU A 62 -1.72 21.55 2.50
C LEU A 62 -0.97 20.20 2.55
N ALA A 63 -0.74 19.69 3.76
CA ALA A 63 -0.12 18.38 3.93
C ALA A 63 -1.05 17.23 3.47
N MET A 64 -2.36 17.40 3.63
CA MET A 64 -3.34 16.44 3.13
C MET A 64 -3.38 16.42 1.60
N ASP A 65 -3.41 17.59 0.94
CA ASP A 65 -3.45 17.68 -0.51
C ASP A 65 -2.20 17.06 -1.14
N ALA A 66 -1.02 17.37 -0.60
CA ALA A 66 0.23 16.71 -1.00
C ALA A 66 0.16 15.19 -0.81
N ALA A 67 -0.36 14.71 0.33
CA ALA A 67 -0.50 13.28 0.57
C ALA A 67 -1.51 12.60 -0.36
N LEU A 68 -2.61 13.28 -0.69
CA LEU A 68 -3.61 12.77 -1.62
C LEU A 68 -3.09 12.69 -3.05
N ASP A 69 -2.29 13.66 -3.48
CA ASP A 69 -1.68 13.65 -4.81
C ASP A 69 -0.72 12.46 -4.95
N GLN A 70 0.10 12.21 -3.95
CA GLN A 70 0.99 11.03 -3.94
C GLN A 70 0.20 9.72 -3.81
N LEU A 71 -0.87 9.69 -3.01
CA LEU A 71 -1.73 8.50 -2.85
C LEU A 71 -2.44 8.15 -4.17
N ARG A 72 -2.98 9.14 -4.88
CA ARG A 72 -3.64 8.95 -6.18
C ARG A 72 -2.67 8.50 -7.26
N ALA A 73 -1.43 9.00 -7.22
CA ALA A 73 -0.39 8.60 -8.16
C ALA A 73 0.06 7.15 -7.92
N ALA A 74 0.22 6.76 -6.65
CA ALA A 74 0.64 5.41 -6.28
C ALA A 74 -0.47 4.36 -6.39
N TYR A 75 -1.71 4.73 -6.05
CA TYR A 75 -2.88 3.84 -6.02
C TYR A 75 -4.03 4.43 -6.86
N PRO A 76 -3.95 4.35 -8.20
CA PRO A 76 -4.93 4.98 -9.09
C PRO A 76 -6.32 4.38 -8.99
N GLN A 77 -6.44 3.12 -8.55
CA GLN A 77 -7.73 2.43 -8.40
C GLN A 77 -8.27 2.50 -6.97
N ALA A 78 -7.50 2.99 -5.99
CA ALA A 78 -7.97 3.15 -4.63
C ALA A 78 -9.10 4.17 -4.55
N GLY A 79 -10.13 3.83 -3.81
CA GLY A 79 -11.20 4.76 -3.50
C GLY A 79 -10.76 5.72 -2.41
N ILE A 80 -11.10 7.01 -2.52
CA ILE A 80 -10.69 8.03 -1.56
C ILE A 80 -11.92 8.76 -1.05
N ARG A 81 -12.06 8.88 0.28
CA ARG A 81 -13.20 9.54 0.92
C ARG A 81 -12.74 10.44 2.06
N ARG A 82 -12.94 11.76 1.93
CA ARG A 82 -12.71 12.71 3.04
C ARG A 82 -13.70 12.45 4.17
N VAL A 83 -13.21 12.46 5.41
CA VAL A 83 -14.03 12.33 6.63
C VAL A 83 -14.21 13.72 7.22
N GLY A 84 -15.46 14.20 7.26
CA GLY A 84 -15.81 15.52 7.79
C GLY A 84 -15.71 15.59 9.31
N LEU A 85 -14.49 15.71 9.84
CA LEU A 85 -14.23 15.78 11.28
C LEU A 85 -14.70 17.09 11.93
N GLU A 86 -14.86 18.16 11.15
CA GLU A 86 -15.28 19.48 11.65
C GLU A 86 -16.70 19.45 12.24
N GLU A 87 -17.63 18.86 11.48
CA GLU A 87 -19.02 18.71 11.89
C GLU A 87 -19.22 17.48 12.77
N ARG A 88 -18.42 16.42 12.55
CA ARG A 88 -18.61 15.11 13.17
C ARG A 88 -17.32 14.56 13.78
N PRO A 89 -16.84 15.14 14.90
CA PRO A 89 -15.57 14.74 15.50
C PRO A 89 -15.55 13.31 16.07
N TYR A 90 -16.72 12.73 16.32
CA TYR A 90 -16.88 11.34 16.79
C TYR A 90 -16.58 10.30 15.69
N LEU A 91 -16.43 10.73 14.43
CA LEU A 91 -16.00 9.85 13.34
C LEU A 91 -14.49 9.56 13.37
N ASP A 92 -13.71 10.31 14.17
CA ASP A 92 -12.28 10.07 14.30
C ASP A 92 -12.02 8.75 15.05
N PRO A 93 -11.48 7.71 14.39
CA PRO A 93 -11.20 6.43 15.03
C PRO A 93 -10.13 6.53 16.12
N ALA A 94 -9.26 7.54 16.05
CA ALA A 94 -8.21 7.77 17.03
C ALA A 94 -8.76 8.50 18.28
N ARG A 95 -9.94 9.12 18.21
CA ARG A 95 -10.49 9.85 19.35
C ARG A 95 -11.23 8.91 20.30
N ALA A 96 -10.88 8.91 21.59
CA ALA A 96 -11.66 8.21 22.61
C ALA A 96 -13.04 8.86 22.77
N ALA A 97 -14.11 8.06 22.70
CA ALA A 97 -15.46 8.52 23.00
C ALA A 97 -15.64 8.69 24.52
N PRO A 98 -16.62 9.48 24.97
CA PRO A 98 -16.93 9.62 26.40
C PRO A 98 -17.21 8.24 27.02
N GLY A 99 -16.49 7.91 28.11
CA GLY A 99 -16.61 6.62 28.80
C GLY A 99 -15.71 5.50 28.27
N GLU A 100 -15.11 5.65 27.09
CA GLU A 100 -14.19 4.64 26.56
C GLU A 100 -12.85 4.66 27.29
N ILE A 101 -12.28 3.47 27.49
CA ILE A 101 -10.90 3.30 27.93
C ILE A 101 -9.98 3.09 26.73
N CYS A 102 -8.71 3.47 26.89
CA CYS A 102 -7.68 3.28 25.89
C CYS A 102 -6.49 2.51 26.49
N SER A 103 -5.98 1.54 25.74
CA SER A 103 -4.70 0.87 26.00
C SER A 103 -3.80 1.06 24.80
N GLY A 104 -2.50 1.30 25.00
CA GLY A 104 -1.59 1.58 23.90
C GLY A 104 -0.15 1.15 24.14
N LEU A 105 0.51 0.78 23.05
CA LEU A 105 1.95 0.52 22.97
C LEU A 105 2.55 1.34 21.83
N ALA A 106 3.79 1.77 21.98
CA ALA A 106 4.60 2.28 20.89
C ALA A 106 5.63 1.21 20.51
N LEU A 107 5.86 1.03 19.21
CA LEU A 107 6.91 0.15 18.72
C LEU A 107 8.18 0.97 18.47
N ARG A 108 9.31 0.48 18.99
CA ARG A 108 10.62 1.14 18.93
C ARG A 108 11.65 0.21 18.32
N LEU A 109 12.68 0.77 17.69
CA LEU A 109 13.81 -0.02 17.26
C LEU A 109 14.58 -0.57 18.47
N THR A 110 15.12 -1.78 18.32
CA THR A 110 15.95 -2.43 19.35
C THR A 110 17.40 -1.97 19.27
N ARG A 111 17.90 -1.71 18.07
CA ARG A 111 19.27 -1.26 17.76
C ARG A 111 19.27 0.13 17.14
N GLU A 112 20.47 0.61 16.80
CA GLU A 112 20.66 1.93 16.20
C GLU A 112 19.85 2.11 14.89
N PRO A 113 19.30 3.31 14.63
CA PRO A 113 18.50 3.57 13.42
C PRO A 113 19.26 3.48 12.10
N SER A 114 20.60 3.33 12.13
CA SER A 114 21.45 3.10 10.96
C SER A 114 21.26 1.71 10.35
N LEU A 115 20.71 0.75 11.10
CA LEU A 115 20.44 -0.62 10.63
C LEU A 115 19.00 -0.76 10.10
N PRO A 116 18.78 -1.56 9.04
CA PRO A 116 17.48 -1.74 8.42
C PRO A 116 16.61 -2.79 9.14
N LEU A 117 15.30 -2.66 9.01
CA LEU A 117 14.31 -3.72 9.22
C LEU A 117 14.23 -4.66 8.00
N ALA A 118 13.61 -5.83 8.16
CA ALA A 118 13.37 -6.74 7.05
C ALA A 118 12.31 -6.18 6.11
N THR A 119 12.65 -6.04 4.83
CA THR A 119 11.77 -5.52 3.77
C THR A 119 11.40 -6.57 2.72
N ASP A 120 11.96 -7.78 2.78
CA ASP A 120 11.74 -8.83 1.79
C ASP A 120 10.36 -9.47 1.94
N THR A 121 9.50 -9.23 0.94
CA THR A 121 8.12 -9.75 0.88
C THR A 121 7.98 -10.94 -0.08
N ARG A 122 9.08 -11.44 -0.68
CA ARG A 122 9.05 -12.55 -1.65
C ARG A 122 8.54 -13.87 -1.07
N ARG A 123 8.69 -14.07 0.24
CA ARG A 123 8.23 -15.29 0.96
C ARG A 123 6.79 -15.17 1.49
N GLY A 124 6.10 -14.08 1.16
CA GLY A 124 4.81 -13.72 1.72
C GLY A 124 4.88 -12.38 2.44
N ASP A 125 3.74 -11.70 2.49
CA ASP A 125 3.60 -10.36 3.06
C ASP A 125 3.35 -10.44 4.58
N PRO A 126 4.32 -10.06 5.44
CA PRO A 126 4.16 -10.13 6.90
C PRO A 126 3.08 -9.18 7.42
N PHE A 127 2.77 -8.11 6.69
CA PHE A 127 1.73 -7.15 7.07
C PHE A 127 0.35 -7.79 7.12
N LYS A 128 0.08 -8.80 6.27
CA LYS A 128 -1.16 -9.59 6.36
C LYS A 128 -1.30 -10.28 7.72
N GLY A 129 -0.19 -10.72 8.33
CA GLY A 129 -0.17 -11.28 9.68
C GLY A 129 -0.56 -10.25 10.75
N VAL A 130 -0.08 -9.01 10.61
CA VAL A 130 -0.48 -7.88 11.47
C VAL A 130 -1.97 -7.58 11.35
N LEU A 131 -2.49 -7.52 10.13
CA LEU A 131 -3.92 -7.29 9.87
C LEU A 131 -4.79 -8.41 10.44
N ALA A 132 -4.35 -9.68 10.30
CA ALA A 132 -5.04 -10.83 10.88
C ALA A 132 -5.02 -10.80 12.42
N ALA A 133 -3.90 -10.41 13.05
CA ALA A 133 -3.82 -10.22 14.49
C ALA A 133 -4.79 -9.14 14.99
N ALA A 134 -4.93 -8.06 14.20
CA ALA A 134 -5.84 -6.96 14.48
C ALA A 134 -7.32 -7.34 14.28
N ALA A 135 -7.66 -8.30 13.42
CA ALA A 135 -9.04 -8.70 13.14
C ALA A 135 -9.79 -9.29 14.34
N GLY A 136 -9.09 -9.68 15.42
CA GLY A 136 -9.68 -10.26 16.64
C GLY A 136 -10.47 -9.29 17.56
N VAL A 137 -10.82 -8.11 17.06
CA VAL A 137 -11.62 -7.07 17.75
C VAL A 137 -13.07 -7.54 17.92
N ARG A 138 -13.69 -7.29 19.10
CA ARG A 138 -15.11 -7.63 19.38
C ARG A 138 -16.01 -6.41 19.43
N GLY A 139 -17.33 -6.64 19.51
CA GLY A 139 -18.36 -5.60 19.53
C GLY A 139 -18.07 -4.49 20.53
N GLY A 140 -18.03 -3.24 20.06
CA GLY A 140 -17.71 -2.05 20.86
C GLY A 140 -16.21 -1.76 21.02
N GLU A 141 -15.32 -2.66 20.58
CA GLU A 141 -13.88 -2.42 20.55
C GLU A 141 -13.46 -1.86 19.18
N ARG A 142 -12.37 -1.10 19.17
CA ARG A 142 -11.62 -0.78 17.94
C ARG A 142 -10.13 -0.77 18.20
N LEU A 143 -9.35 -1.17 17.22
CA LEU A 143 -7.90 -1.05 17.24
C LEU A 143 -7.45 -0.05 16.17
N VAL A 144 -6.51 0.81 16.51
CA VAL A 144 -5.89 1.79 15.62
C VAL A 144 -4.39 1.57 15.66
N ALA A 145 -3.80 1.19 14.54
CA ALA A 145 -2.37 1.27 14.34
C ALA A 145 -2.07 2.53 13.55
N GLN A 146 -1.25 3.41 14.11
CA GLN A 146 -0.89 4.70 13.55
C GLN A 146 0.62 4.77 13.35
N LEU A 147 1.04 5.09 12.13
CA LEU A 147 2.41 5.36 11.76
C LEU A 147 2.54 6.85 11.42
N VAL A 148 3.07 7.64 12.35
CA VAL A 148 3.28 9.08 12.14
C VAL A 148 4.61 9.31 11.44
N LEU A 149 4.61 10.08 10.36
CA LEU A 149 5.75 10.31 9.48
C LEU A 149 6.18 11.77 9.49
N CYS A 150 7.49 12.00 9.60
CA CYS A 150 8.13 13.27 9.35
C CYS A 150 9.43 13.03 8.58
N PRO A 151 9.75 13.79 7.53
CA PRO A 151 11.05 13.69 6.88
C PRO A 151 12.20 13.76 7.90
N ALA A 152 13.21 12.91 7.71
CA ALA A 152 14.42 12.95 8.52
C ALA A 152 15.22 14.22 8.22
N ASP A 153 16.14 14.57 9.12
CA ASP A 153 17.02 15.71 8.90
C ASP A 153 17.86 15.49 7.63
N PRO A 154 18.00 16.48 6.73
CA PRO A 154 18.75 16.33 5.49
C PRO A 154 20.19 15.86 5.67
N GLY A 155 20.84 16.20 6.80
CA GLY A 155 22.21 15.77 7.13
C GLY A 155 22.31 14.41 7.82
N TRP A 156 21.19 13.72 8.08
CA TRP A 156 21.23 12.39 8.70
C TRP A 156 21.92 11.33 7.83
N PRO A 157 21.64 11.21 6.52
CA PRO A 157 22.33 10.25 5.64
C PRO A 157 23.85 10.40 5.67
N ASP A 158 24.37 11.63 5.62
CA ASP A 158 25.81 11.90 5.64
C ASP A 158 26.46 11.58 6.99
N ARG A 159 25.71 11.73 8.10
CA ARG A 159 26.18 11.30 9.42
C ARG A 159 26.28 9.77 9.50
N VAL A 160 25.27 9.06 9.00
CA VAL A 160 25.27 7.59 8.98
C VAL A 160 26.37 7.06 8.07
N ARG A 161 26.55 7.64 6.88
CA ARG A 161 27.62 7.26 5.96
C ARG A 161 29.00 7.45 6.59
N ARG A 162 29.28 8.62 7.17
CA ARG A 162 30.54 8.87 7.90
C ARG A 162 30.76 7.92 9.07
N HIS A 163 29.68 7.56 9.78
CA HIS A 163 29.78 6.63 10.90
C HIS A 163 30.07 5.19 10.43
N ALA A 164 29.44 4.75 9.33
CA ALA A 164 29.72 3.46 8.71
C ALA A 164 31.12 3.40 8.07
N GLU A 165 31.62 4.55 7.61
CA GLU A 165 32.99 4.74 7.10
C GLU A 165 34.04 5.00 8.22
N SER A 166 33.68 4.81 9.51
CA SER A 166 34.57 4.99 10.67
C SER A 166 35.83 4.09 10.62
N PRO A 167 36.92 4.44 11.34
CA PRO A 167 38.31 4.42 10.87
C PRO A 167 38.99 3.05 10.71
N ALA A 168 38.27 1.93 10.72
CA ALA A 168 38.83 0.62 10.37
C ALA A 168 39.03 0.47 8.85
N SER A 169 38.09 0.98 8.05
CA SER A 169 38.20 1.05 6.59
C SER A 169 39.22 2.10 6.16
N ARG A 170 39.23 3.29 6.78
CA ARG A 170 40.29 4.31 6.58
C ARG A 170 41.66 3.85 7.05
N ARG A 171 41.76 3.07 8.15
CA ARG A 171 43.03 2.44 8.55
C ARG A 171 43.57 1.53 7.47
N ARG A 172 42.79 1.00 6.55
CA ARG A 172 43.29 0.11 5.48
C ARG A 172 43.84 0.88 4.28
N GLU A 173 43.35 2.10 4.05
CA GLU A 173 43.95 3.05 3.10
C GLU A 173 45.14 3.81 3.72
N GLU A 174 45.05 4.21 4.99
CA GLU A 174 46.10 4.93 5.74
C GLU A 174 47.14 4.01 6.43
N SER A 175 46.93 2.69 6.54
CA SER A 175 47.97 1.73 6.99
C SER A 175 49.06 1.52 5.94
N SER A 176 48.91 2.11 4.76
CA SER A 176 50.04 2.33 3.87
C SER A 176 50.98 3.44 4.40
N SER A 177 50.60 4.20 5.44
CA SER A 177 51.27 5.44 5.82
C SER A 177 51.32 5.82 7.32
N SER A 178 51.19 4.92 8.31
CA SER A 178 51.37 5.32 9.73
C SER A 178 52.18 4.37 10.65
N GLN A 179 53.02 4.99 11.49
CA GLN A 179 54.01 4.42 12.44
C GLN A 179 53.51 3.39 13.45
N ALA A 180 52.20 3.28 13.70
CA ALA A 180 51.66 2.26 14.62
C ALA A 180 51.67 0.85 13.99
N GLY A 181 51.64 0.76 12.66
CA GLY A 181 51.88 -0.50 11.93
C GLY A 181 53.28 -1.06 12.14
N ASP A 182 54.26 -0.21 12.47
CA ASP A 182 55.67 -0.61 12.66
C ASP A 182 55.96 -1.22 14.04
N MET A 183 55.08 -1.04 15.04
CA MET A 183 55.29 -1.60 16.39
C MET A 183 54.77 -3.05 16.55
N LEU A 184 53.76 -3.45 15.77
CA LEU A 184 53.26 -4.82 15.76
C LEU A 184 54.31 -5.87 15.33
N PRO A 185 55.10 -5.66 14.26
CA PRO A 185 56.20 -6.57 13.93
C PRO A 185 57.28 -6.57 15.02
N LEU A 186 57.51 -5.46 15.72
CA LEU A 186 58.45 -5.40 16.86
C LEU A 186 57.97 -6.21 18.08
N ILE A 187 56.70 -6.13 18.44
CA ILE A 187 56.10 -6.95 19.52
C ILE A 187 56.10 -8.44 19.11
N GLY A 188 55.80 -8.72 17.83
CA GLY A 188 55.94 -10.06 17.26
C GLY A 188 57.38 -10.57 17.33
N LEU A 189 58.35 -9.73 17.01
CA LEU A 189 59.78 -10.05 17.09
C LEU A 189 60.25 -10.28 18.53
N LEU A 190 59.77 -9.48 19.49
CA LEU A 190 60.05 -9.68 20.92
C LEU A 190 59.46 -11.00 21.43
N GLY A 191 58.24 -11.33 21.02
CA GLY A 191 57.62 -12.62 21.31
C GLY A 191 58.40 -13.79 20.72
N LEU A 192 58.80 -13.69 19.44
CA LEU A 192 59.64 -14.68 18.76
C LEU A 192 61.03 -14.80 19.40
N SER A 193 61.61 -13.68 19.84
CA SER A 193 62.89 -13.64 20.54
C SER A 193 62.80 -14.30 21.92
N GLY A 194 61.71 -14.09 22.67
CA GLY A 194 61.47 -14.75 23.94
C GLY A 194 61.28 -16.26 23.79
N ILE A 195 60.54 -16.69 22.76
CA ILE A 195 60.40 -18.10 22.41
C ILE A 195 61.77 -18.69 22.03
N GLY A 196 62.56 -17.99 21.22
CA GLY A 196 63.90 -18.43 20.81
C GLY A 196 64.87 -18.58 21.98
N LEU A 197 64.86 -17.64 22.93
CA LEU A 197 65.69 -17.70 24.14
C LEU A 197 65.29 -18.87 25.04
N GLN A 198 63.98 -19.09 25.25
CA GLN A 198 63.49 -20.22 26.04
C GLN A 198 63.80 -21.57 25.37
N SER A 199 63.65 -21.64 24.05
CA SER A 199 64.04 -22.82 23.26
C SER A 199 65.55 -23.11 23.37
N TYR A 200 66.40 -22.08 23.45
CA TYR A 200 67.84 -22.25 23.62
C TYR A 200 68.22 -22.81 24.99
N GLU A 201 67.54 -22.40 26.07
CA GLU A 201 67.74 -22.99 27.40
C GLU A 201 67.36 -24.48 27.43
N TRP A 202 66.22 -24.85 26.82
CA TRP A 202 65.79 -26.25 26.72
C TRP A 202 66.72 -27.10 25.84
N TYR A 203 67.38 -26.50 24.85
CA TYR A 203 68.42 -27.15 24.05
C TYR A 203 69.65 -27.49 24.89
N GLN A 204 70.14 -26.55 25.69
CA GLN A 204 71.28 -26.80 26.58
C GLN A 204 70.97 -27.87 27.65
N GLN A 205 69.70 -27.98 28.07
CA GLN A 205 69.25 -28.98 29.05
C GLN A 205 68.92 -30.35 28.44
N GLY A 206 69.10 -30.55 27.13
CA GLY A 206 68.89 -31.84 26.46
C GLY A 206 67.43 -32.26 26.32
N GLN A 207 66.47 -31.34 26.46
CA GLN A 207 65.04 -31.63 26.49
C GLN A 207 64.41 -31.62 25.08
N ALA A 208 64.76 -32.61 24.26
CA ALA A 208 64.35 -32.69 22.84
C ALA A 208 62.82 -32.66 22.60
N LEU A 209 62.03 -33.24 23.51
CA LEU A 209 60.56 -33.27 23.40
C LEU A 209 59.92 -31.87 23.51
N LEU A 210 60.42 -31.03 24.42
CA LEU A 210 59.89 -29.67 24.62
C LEU A 210 60.24 -28.74 23.46
N LEU A 211 61.42 -28.92 22.87
CA LEU A 211 61.84 -28.24 21.65
C LEU A 211 60.97 -28.61 20.44
N ALA A 212 60.74 -29.91 20.22
CA ALA A 212 59.89 -30.38 19.14
C ALA A 212 58.44 -29.87 19.28
N GLY A 213 57.92 -29.84 20.52
CA GLY A 213 56.57 -29.35 20.83
C GLY A 213 56.40 -27.85 20.57
N THR A 214 57.39 -27.02 20.93
CA THR A 214 57.33 -25.57 20.71
C THR A 214 57.50 -25.18 19.26
N ALA A 215 58.40 -25.84 18.51
CA ALA A 215 58.54 -25.66 17.07
C ALA A 215 57.27 -26.06 16.30
N ALA A 216 56.67 -27.21 16.64
CA ALA A 216 55.40 -27.63 16.03
C ALA A 216 54.24 -26.67 16.39
N GLY A 217 54.18 -26.23 17.65
CA GLY A 217 53.16 -25.30 18.14
C GLY A 217 53.22 -23.92 17.49
N THR A 218 54.41 -23.39 17.21
CA THR A 218 54.57 -22.11 16.49
C THR A 218 54.27 -22.26 15.00
N LEU A 219 54.77 -23.32 14.35
CA LEU A 219 54.57 -23.56 12.92
C LEU A 219 53.08 -23.74 12.56
N VAL A 220 52.29 -24.38 13.44
CA VAL A 220 50.87 -24.67 13.20
C VAL A 220 49.94 -23.68 13.90
N GLY A 221 50.24 -23.30 15.15
CA GLY A 221 49.37 -22.48 15.97
C GLY A 221 49.32 -21.01 15.53
N LEU A 222 50.46 -20.43 15.14
CA LEU A 222 50.51 -19.02 14.75
C LEU A 222 49.73 -18.73 13.46
N PRO A 223 49.89 -19.51 12.36
CA PRO A 223 49.06 -19.33 11.16
C PRO A 223 47.58 -19.57 11.44
N LEU A 224 47.24 -20.54 12.29
CA LEU A 224 45.85 -20.85 12.64
C LEU A 224 45.19 -19.68 13.40
N VAL A 225 45.86 -19.14 14.41
CA VAL A 225 45.36 -17.97 15.18
C VAL A 225 45.20 -16.75 14.28
N MET A 226 46.18 -16.50 13.40
CA MET A 226 46.10 -15.40 12.42
C MET A 226 44.96 -15.59 11.41
N ALA A 227 44.78 -16.80 10.89
CA ALA A 227 43.70 -17.11 9.94
C ALA A 227 42.32 -16.98 10.59
N VAL A 228 42.15 -17.49 11.80
CA VAL A 228 40.90 -17.39 12.57
C VAL A 228 40.59 -15.94 12.94
N GLY A 229 41.60 -15.18 13.41
CA GLY A 229 41.46 -13.76 13.73
C GLY A 229 41.08 -12.91 12.51
N ALA A 230 41.75 -13.13 11.38
CA ALA A 230 41.47 -12.42 10.13
C ALA A 230 40.08 -12.75 9.57
N HIS A 231 39.65 -14.01 9.67
CA HIS A 231 38.33 -14.43 9.20
C HIS A 231 37.19 -13.84 10.05
N LEU A 232 37.35 -13.81 11.38
CA LEU A 232 36.35 -13.27 12.31
C LEU A 232 36.18 -11.73 12.19
N LEU A 233 37.26 -11.01 11.91
CA LEU A 233 37.23 -9.55 11.79
C LEU A 233 36.68 -9.09 10.42
N ARG A 234 37.10 -9.73 9.31
CA ARG A 234 36.63 -9.36 7.96
C ARG A 234 35.13 -9.56 7.78
N GLY A 235 34.57 -10.66 8.30
CA GLY A 235 33.16 -10.98 8.09
C GLY A 235 32.16 -10.02 8.76
N ARG A 236 32.56 -9.27 9.80
CA ARG A 236 31.64 -8.36 10.53
C ARG A 236 31.53 -6.98 9.90
N GLU A 237 32.60 -6.48 9.29
CA GLU A 237 32.65 -5.13 8.72
C GLU A 237 31.92 -5.03 7.38
N ASP A 238 32.13 -6.02 6.49
CA ASP A 238 31.50 -6.04 5.16
C ASP A 238 29.97 -6.11 5.26
N ILE A 239 29.46 -6.91 6.20
CA ILE A 239 28.03 -7.05 6.46
C ILE A 239 27.42 -5.74 6.98
N ALA A 240 28.12 -5.02 7.86
CA ALA A 240 27.61 -3.75 8.39
C ALA A 240 27.52 -2.66 7.32
N ALA A 241 28.50 -2.60 6.41
CA ALA A 241 28.50 -1.64 5.30
C ALA A 241 27.35 -1.90 4.31
N GLU A 242 27.06 -3.17 4.01
CA GLU A 242 25.95 -3.55 3.12
C GLU A 242 24.59 -3.18 3.73
N LEU A 243 24.37 -3.45 5.01
CA LEU A 243 23.15 -3.07 5.72
C LEU A 243 22.94 -1.56 5.78
N VAL A 244 24.00 -0.78 5.97
CA VAL A 244 23.91 0.69 5.93
C VAL A 244 23.60 1.16 4.51
N LYS A 245 24.17 0.53 3.48
CA LYS A 245 23.84 0.84 2.09
C LYS A 245 22.36 0.57 1.80
N GLU A 246 21.80 -0.55 2.29
CA GLU A 246 20.37 -0.83 2.23
C GLU A 246 19.55 0.26 2.95
N LYS A 247 19.96 0.65 4.16
CA LYS A 247 19.27 1.70 4.93
C LYS A 247 19.22 3.03 4.17
N LEU A 248 20.32 3.41 3.52
CA LEU A 248 20.47 4.67 2.79
C LEU A 248 19.91 4.64 1.36
N ALA A 249 19.42 3.49 0.88
CA ALA A 249 18.93 3.34 -0.49
C ALA A 249 17.66 4.17 -0.79
N TYR A 250 16.90 4.55 0.25
CA TYR A 250 15.62 5.26 0.13
C TYR A 250 15.54 6.47 1.08
N PRO A 251 14.65 7.45 0.79
CA PRO A 251 14.41 8.57 1.69
C PRO A 251 14.05 8.13 3.11
N ALA A 252 14.63 8.80 4.09
CA ALA A 252 14.45 8.48 5.50
C ALA A 252 13.43 9.38 6.18
N PHE A 253 12.66 8.81 7.10
CA PHE A 253 11.64 9.47 7.89
C PHE A 253 11.90 9.20 9.36
N ARG A 254 11.72 10.22 10.19
CA ARG A 254 11.45 10.04 11.60
C ARG A 254 10.04 9.49 11.74
N VAL A 255 9.91 8.34 12.41
CA VAL A 255 8.66 7.62 12.52
C VAL A 255 8.27 7.39 13.96
N GLN A 256 6.96 7.31 14.20
CA GLN A 256 6.43 6.80 15.45
C GLN A 256 5.28 5.84 15.16
N LEU A 257 5.54 4.55 15.35
CA LEU A 257 4.54 3.49 15.23
C LEU A 257 3.86 3.27 16.58
N ARG A 258 2.53 3.37 16.60
CA ARG A 258 1.71 3.25 17.80
C ARG A 258 0.57 2.29 17.52
N VAL A 259 0.28 1.42 18.46
CA VAL A 259 -0.86 0.49 18.40
C VAL A 259 -1.74 0.77 19.60
N LEU A 260 -2.99 1.11 19.34
CA LEU A 260 -3.97 1.51 20.35
C LEU A 260 -5.22 0.67 20.24
N ALA A 261 -5.82 0.32 21.37
CA ALA A 261 -7.14 -0.27 21.41
C ALA A 261 -8.06 0.54 22.32
N PHE A 262 -9.28 0.75 21.87
CA PHE A 262 -10.35 1.42 22.58
C PHE A 262 -11.46 0.41 22.87
N GLY A 263 -12.10 0.55 24.02
CA GLY A 263 -13.20 -0.30 24.44
C GLY A 263 -14.15 0.43 25.40
N PRO A 264 -15.35 -0.12 25.62
CA PRO A 264 -16.44 0.60 26.27
C PRO A 264 -16.25 0.83 27.76
N ASP A 265 -15.52 -0.05 28.46
CA ASP A 265 -15.46 -0.03 29.92
C ASP A 265 -14.16 -0.62 30.50
N GLU A 266 -14.01 -0.46 31.81
CA GLU A 266 -12.85 -0.92 32.57
C GLU A 266 -12.67 -2.44 32.54
N THR A 267 -13.77 -3.20 32.46
CA THR A 267 -13.74 -4.67 32.43
C THR A 267 -12.99 -5.19 31.20
N THR A 268 -13.03 -4.43 30.11
CA THR A 268 -12.34 -4.74 28.85
C THR A 268 -10.83 -4.46 28.90
N ARG A 269 -10.30 -3.75 29.91
CA ARG A 269 -8.88 -3.29 29.94
C ARG A 269 -7.86 -4.41 29.77
N LYS A 270 -8.02 -5.54 30.46
CA LYS A 270 -7.10 -6.70 30.33
C LYS A 270 -7.10 -7.25 28.90
N ARG A 271 -8.27 -7.28 28.27
CA ARG A 271 -8.47 -7.75 26.91
C ARG A 271 -7.91 -6.78 25.88
N LEU A 272 -8.09 -5.47 26.04
CA LEU A 272 -7.47 -4.45 25.19
C LEU A 272 -5.94 -4.53 25.22
N ARG A 273 -5.35 -4.74 26.41
CA ARG A 273 -3.91 -4.95 26.54
C ARG A 273 -3.45 -6.19 25.76
N ALA A 274 -4.16 -7.31 25.91
CA ALA A 274 -3.85 -8.53 25.16
C ALA A 274 -3.99 -8.35 23.64
N LEU A 275 -4.98 -7.56 23.20
CA LEU A 275 -5.17 -7.25 21.78
C LEU A 275 -4.02 -6.39 21.22
N VAL A 276 -3.64 -5.33 21.94
CA VAL A 276 -2.52 -4.47 21.54
C VAL A 276 -1.19 -5.23 21.55
N SER A 277 -0.94 -6.06 22.57
CA SER A 277 0.23 -6.94 22.61
C SER A 277 0.27 -7.89 21.42
N ARG A 278 -0.84 -8.59 21.11
CA ARG A 278 -0.89 -9.50 19.96
C ARG A 278 -0.52 -8.82 18.63
N VAL A 279 -1.02 -7.59 18.41
CA VAL A 279 -0.68 -6.83 17.20
C VAL A 279 0.77 -6.36 17.24
N ALA A 280 1.26 -5.92 18.40
CA ALA A 280 2.66 -5.54 18.58
C ALA A 280 3.62 -6.72 18.34
N ASP A 281 3.27 -7.92 18.81
CA ASP A 281 4.05 -9.15 18.61
C ASP A 281 4.05 -9.56 17.13
N ALA A 282 2.94 -9.34 16.40
CA ALA A 282 2.90 -9.59 14.96
C ALA A 282 3.88 -8.69 14.17
N TYR A 283 4.23 -7.51 14.69
CA TYR A 283 5.25 -6.65 14.09
C TYR A 283 6.70 -7.15 14.33
N GLU A 284 6.93 -8.17 15.16
CA GLU A 284 8.26 -8.78 15.29
C GLU A 284 8.69 -9.49 13.99
N ALA A 285 7.75 -9.86 13.12
CA ALA A 285 8.01 -10.47 11.82
C ALA A 285 8.86 -9.60 10.88
N PHE A 286 8.97 -8.29 11.16
CA PHE A 286 9.81 -7.34 10.41
C PHE A 286 11.25 -7.27 10.94
N GLY A 287 11.64 -8.13 11.87
CA GLY A 287 13.01 -8.22 12.37
C GLY A 287 13.99 -8.69 11.28
N HIS A 288 15.00 -7.88 11.00
CA HIS A 288 16.12 -8.27 10.14
C HIS A 288 17.12 -9.12 10.95
N PRO A 289 17.52 -10.33 10.50
CA PRO A 289 18.34 -11.27 11.28
C PRO A 289 19.64 -10.66 11.84
N ILE A 290 20.27 -9.80 11.05
CA ILE A 290 21.52 -9.10 11.37
C ILE A 290 21.33 -7.58 11.51
N GLY A 291 20.13 -7.07 11.24
CA GLY A 291 19.82 -5.64 11.21
C GLY A 291 19.10 -5.23 12.49
N ASN A 292 17.93 -4.62 12.35
CA ASN A 292 17.11 -4.11 13.44
C ASN A 292 15.81 -4.91 13.62
N SER A 293 15.15 -4.73 14.75
CA SER A 293 13.82 -5.30 15.03
C SER A 293 12.97 -4.32 15.83
N LEU A 294 11.67 -4.58 15.89
CA LEU A 294 10.72 -3.77 16.67
C LEU A 294 10.50 -4.40 18.04
N ARG A 295 10.47 -3.57 19.08
CA ARG A 295 10.06 -3.96 20.43
C ARG A 295 8.90 -3.09 20.94
N PRO A 296 7.94 -3.68 21.67
CA PRO A 296 6.90 -2.92 22.33
C PRO A 296 7.44 -2.12 23.52
N GLN A 297 7.04 -0.86 23.60
CA GLN A 297 7.26 0.02 24.74
C GLN A 297 5.92 0.54 25.24
N ALA A 298 5.73 0.53 26.57
CA ALA A 298 4.53 1.06 27.19
C ALA A 298 4.31 2.52 26.78
N TRP A 299 3.12 2.81 26.26
CA TRP A 299 2.76 4.16 25.84
C TRP A 299 1.49 4.61 26.57
N ARG A 300 1.58 5.72 27.31
CA ARG A 300 0.44 6.28 28.02
C ARG A 300 -0.35 7.19 27.08
N ALA A 301 -1.53 6.72 26.67
CA ALA A 301 -2.47 7.53 25.92
C ALA A 301 -3.02 8.67 26.79
N GLY A 302 -2.75 9.92 26.43
CA GLY A 302 -3.51 11.09 26.90
C GLY A 302 -4.74 11.32 26.02
N SER A 303 -5.73 12.07 26.51
CA SER A 303 -6.98 12.40 25.77
C SER A 303 -6.77 13.17 24.45
N ARG A 304 -5.56 13.73 24.21
CA ARG A 304 -5.14 14.43 22.99
C ARG A 304 -4.04 13.70 22.20
N ALA A 305 -3.82 12.41 22.46
CA ALA A 305 -2.53 11.77 22.19
C ALA A 305 -2.27 11.29 20.75
N LEU A 306 -3.13 11.58 19.76
CA LEU A 306 -2.99 11.07 18.39
C LEU A 306 -2.95 12.14 17.31
N ASP A 307 -2.68 13.36 17.77
CA ASP A 307 -2.56 14.53 16.90
C ASP A 307 -1.29 14.43 16.05
N ALA A 308 -1.44 14.15 14.75
CA ALA A 308 -0.34 14.18 13.79
C ALA A 308 0.35 15.56 13.77
N GLY A 309 -0.38 16.63 14.14
CA GLY A 309 0.12 18.01 14.23
C GLY A 309 1.10 18.27 15.38
N ARG A 310 1.23 17.37 16.36
CA ARG A 310 2.27 17.53 17.40
C ARG A 310 3.68 17.19 16.90
N GLY A 311 3.79 16.66 15.68
CA GLY A 311 5.05 16.26 15.07
C GLY A 311 5.65 15.03 15.73
N VAL A 312 6.58 14.40 15.02
CA VAL A 312 7.35 13.27 15.53
C VAL A 312 8.45 13.80 16.48
N PRO A 313 8.66 13.21 17.68
CA PRO A 313 9.75 13.62 18.57
C PRO A 313 11.12 13.56 17.89
N ARG A 314 12.11 14.34 18.36
CA ARG A 314 13.49 14.23 17.84
C ARG A 314 14.14 12.89 18.18
N SER A 315 13.74 12.27 19.28
CA SER A 315 14.17 10.92 19.71
C SER A 315 13.34 9.80 19.07
N ALA A 316 12.69 10.07 17.94
CA ALA A 316 11.95 9.08 17.21
C ALA A 316 12.86 8.18 16.39
N ASP A 317 12.39 6.99 16.11
CA ASP A 317 13.11 6.04 15.27
C ASP A 317 13.18 6.57 13.83
N ILE A 318 14.19 6.13 13.08
CA ILE A 318 14.34 6.51 11.67
C ILE A 318 14.20 5.26 10.82
N LEU A 319 13.25 5.30 9.90
CA LEU A 319 13.00 4.27 8.89
C LEU A 319 13.02 4.89 7.51
N ASN A 320 13.51 4.15 6.53
CA ASN A 320 13.45 4.52 5.13
C ASN A 320 12.09 4.16 4.51
N ALA A 321 11.82 4.67 3.31
CA ALA A 321 10.56 4.42 2.62
C ALA A 321 10.28 2.92 2.35
N ALA A 322 11.31 2.08 2.16
CA ALA A 322 11.09 0.64 1.96
C ALA A 322 10.69 -0.08 3.26
N GLU A 323 11.32 0.26 4.38
CA GLU A 323 10.96 -0.25 5.71
C GLU A 323 9.54 0.15 6.09
N ILE A 324 9.16 1.40 5.80
CA ILE A 324 7.80 1.87 6.06
C ILE A 324 6.79 1.19 5.14
N ALA A 325 7.13 1.02 3.85
CA ALA A 325 6.28 0.31 2.89
C ALA A 325 6.01 -1.14 3.29
N ALA A 326 6.96 -1.80 3.97
CA ALA A 326 6.74 -3.14 4.52
C ALA A 326 5.82 -3.11 5.75
N LEU A 327 5.94 -2.10 6.61
CA LEU A 327 5.13 -1.95 7.82
C LEU A 327 3.70 -1.46 7.57
N TRP A 328 3.45 -0.82 6.43
CA TRP A 328 2.15 -0.32 6.02
C TRP A 328 2.05 -0.19 4.50
N HIS A 329 0.98 -0.76 3.94
CA HIS A 329 0.56 -0.60 2.55
C HIS A 329 -0.93 -0.94 2.41
N LEU A 330 -1.55 -0.50 1.31
CA LEU A 330 -2.89 -0.94 0.95
C LEU A 330 -2.82 -2.35 0.36
N PRO A 331 -3.45 -3.38 0.96
CA PRO A 331 -3.35 -4.75 0.46
C PRO A 331 -4.29 -5.00 -0.73
N GLU A 332 -3.85 -5.81 -1.69
CA GLU A 332 -4.66 -6.28 -2.84
C GLU A 332 -5.91 -7.08 -2.40
N THR A 333 -5.72 -7.98 -1.44
CA THR A 333 -6.76 -8.85 -0.89
C THR A 333 -6.58 -9.03 0.61
N LEU A 334 -7.70 -8.95 1.34
CA LEU A 334 -7.72 -9.04 2.80
C LEU A 334 -8.11 -10.44 3.33
N GLY A 335 -8.01 -11.47 2.48
CA GLY A 335 -8.14 -12.87 2.91
C GLY A 335 -9.46 -13.20 3.62
N GLY A 336 -10.58 -12.61 3.19
CA GLY A 336 -11.92 -12.81 3.78
C GLY A 336 -12.36 -11.75 4.79
N LEU A 337 -11.50 -10.79 5.14
CA LEU A 337 -11.90 -9.60 5.90
C LEU A 337 -12.49 -8.55 4.96
N THR A 338 -13.63 -7.97 5.33
CA THR A 338 -14.28 -6.95 4.49
C THR A 338 -13.65 -5.57 4.71
N THR A 339 -13.44 -4.82 3.64
CA THR A 339 -13.29 -3.36 3.75
C THR A 339 -14.64 -2.68 3.68
N THR A 340 -14.74 -1.44 4.17
CA THR A 340 -15.98 -0.64 4.14
C THR A 340 -16.63 -0.63 2.76
N VAL A 341 -15.81 -0.58 1.70
CA VAL A 341 -16.20 -0.67 0.29
C VAL A 341 -14.96 -1.17 -0.47
N GLU A 342 -14.94 -2.42 -0.92
CA GLU A 342 -13.97 -2.81 -1.94
C GLU A 342 -14.41 -2.18 -3.26
N THR A 343 -13.49 -1.48 -3.95
CA THR A 343 -13.76 -0.93 -5.27
C THR A 343 -13.85 -2.09 -6.28
N GLY A 344 -15.00 -2.77 -6.31
CA GLY A 344 -15.20 -4.05 -6.99
C GLY A 344 -15.26 -3.97 -8.52
N ALA A 345 -14.85 -2.87 -9.13
CA ALA A 345 -14.78 -2.70 -10.57
C ALA A 345 -13.52 -1.91 -10.91
N HIS A 346 -12.73 -2.44 -11.85
CA HIS A 346 -11.62 -1.71 -12.45
C HIS A 346 -12.20 -0.42 -13.03
N ARG A 347 -11.86 0.72 -12.45
CA ARG A 347 -12.20 2.02 -13.02
C ARG A 347 -11.04 2.39 -13.95
N VAL A 348 -10.94 1.67 -15.07
CA VAL A 348 -10.27 2.25 -16.23
C VAL A 348 -11.15 3.43 -16.60
N LEU A 349 -10.70 4.66 -16.37
CA LEU A 349 -11.18 5.75 -17.20
C LEU A 349 -10.60 5.44 -18.59
N PRO A 350 -11.43 5.04 -19.57
CA PRO A 350 -10.91 4.91 -20.92
C PRO A 350 -10.38 6.30 -21.32
N PRO A 351 -9.29 6.39 -22.11
CA PRO A 351 -8.75 7.68 -22.52
C PRO A 351 -9.86 8.59 -23.01
N GLU A 352 -9.92 9.85 -22.54
CA GLU A 352 -11.05 10.77 -22.82
C GLU A 352 -11.37 10.81 -24.32
N GLU A 353 -10.35 10.82 -25.17
CA GLU A 353 -10.48 10.78 -26.63
C GLU A 353 -11.31 9.61 -27.17
N ARG A 354 -11.26 8.44 -26.52
CA ARG A 354 -11.99 7.23 -26.94
C ARG A 354 -13.42 7.18 -26.42
N VAL A 355 -13.73 7.84 -25.31
CA VAL A 355 -15.07 7.81 -24.67
C VAL A 355 -15.71 9.19 -24.52
N ALA A 356 -15.20 10.24 -25.15
CA ALA A 356 -15.83 11.56 -25.16
C ALA A 356 -16.99 11.68 -26.16
N ARG A 357 -17.12 10.74 -27.12
CA ARG A 357 -18.09 10.83 -28.23
C ARG A 357 -18.76 9.49 -28.49
N GLY A 358 -20.07 9.52 -28.76
CA GLY A 358 -20.86 8.34 -29.10
C GLY A 358 -22.17 8.25 -28.32
N CYS A 359 -22.62 7.03 -28.05
CA CYS A 359 -23.84 6.78 -27.28
C CYS A 359 -23.56 6.97 -25.79
N ARG A 360 -24.20 7.95 -25.14
CA ARG A 360 -24.05 8.12 -23.68
C ARG A 360 -24.70 6.94 -22.95
N VAL A 361 -23.90 6.18 -22.19
CA VAL A 361 -24.36 4.98 -21.48
C VAL A 361 -24.40 5.17 -19.96
N GLY A 362 -23.75 6.20 -19.44
CA GLY A 362 -23.79 6.52 -18.01
C GLY A 362 -22.77 7.58 -17.61
N ALA A 363 -22.35 7.54 -16.36
CA ALA A 363 -21.25 8.32 -15.83
C ALA A 363 -20.37 7.43 -14.94
N SER A 364 -19.06 7.58 -15.05
CA SER A 364 -18.10 7.03 -14.12
C SER A 364 -17.86 8.05 -13.00
N LEU A 365 -17.87 7.58 -11.76
CA LEU A 365 -17.37 8.37 -10.63
C LEU A 365 -15.90 8.02 -10.48
N HIS A 366 -14.97 8.93 -10.76
CA HIS A 366 -13.55 8.69 -10.51
C HIS A 366 -13.00 9.80 -9.61
N GLN A 367 -12.48 9.43 -8.44
CA GLN A 367 -11.90 10.36 -7.46
C GLN A 367 -12.82 11.56 -7.10
N GLY A 368 -14.15 11.35 -7.08
CA GLY A 368 -15.15 12.37 -6.78
C GLY A 368 -15.59 13.22 -7.97
N GLN A 369 -14.95 13.10 -9.13
CA GLN A 369 -15.41 13.72 -10.37
C GLN A 369 -16.33 12.77 -11.15
N GLN A 370 -17.45 13.31 -11.65
CA GLN A 370 -18.32 12.59 -12.57
C GLN A 370 -17.81 12.78 -14.00
N VAL A 371 -17.29 11.71 -14.59
CA VAL A 371 -16.90 11.68 -16.00
C VAL A 371 -18.01 10.99 -16.78
N PRO A 372 -18.68 11.64 -17.74
CA PRO A 372 -19.69 10.98 -18.56
C PRO A 372 -19.05 9.86 -19.39
N ALA A 373 -19.71 8.71 -19.43
CA ALA A 373 -19.24 7.53 -20.14
C ALA A 373 -20.04 7.36 -21.43
N TYR A 374 -19.32 7.31 -22.57
CA TYR A 374 -19.92 7.09 -23.88
C TYR A 374 -19.41 5.77 -24.48
N MET A 375 -20.30 5.07 -25.18
CA MET A 375 -19.99 3.93 -26.01
C MET A 375 -19.60 4.44 -27.41
N PRO A 376 -18.39 4.14 -27.91
CA PRO A 376 -17.95 4.56 -29.23
C PRO A 376 -18.82 3.96 -30.33
N ALA A 377 -19.01 4.68 -31.44
CA ALA A 377 -19.77 4.19 -32.59
C ALA A 377 -19.22 2.84 -33.11
N GLY A 378 -17.89 2.68 -33.16
CA GLY A 378 -17.27 1.42 -33.60
C GLY A 378 -17.57 0.21 -32.71
N LEU A 379 -18.00 0.41 -31.46
CA LEU A 379 -18.45 -0.66 -30.57
C LEU A 379 -19.97 -0.87 -30.70
N LEU A 380 -20.74 0.20 -30.87
CA LEU A 380 -22.20 0.19 -31.03
C LEU A 380 -22.65 -0.71 -32.21
N PHE A 381 -21.88 -0.73 -33.29
CA PHE A 381 -22.18 -1.51 -34.50
C PHE A 381 -21.50 -2.89 -34.55
N ARG A 382 -20.93 -3.36 -33.43
CA ARG A 382 -20.40 -4.72 -33.30
C ARG A 382 -21.33 -5.58 -32.47
N ASN A 383 -21.20 -6.90 -32.61
CA ASN A 383 -21.90 -7.84 -31.76
C ASN A 383 -21.43 -7.69 -30.30
N GLN A 384 -22.38 -7.57 -29.38
CA GLN A 384 -22.12 -7.39 -27.96
C GLN A 384 -22.83 -8.48 -27.16
N LEU A 385 -22.12 -9.08 -26.20
CA LEU A 385 -22.72 -9.95 -25.18
C LEU A 385 -22.79 -9.17 -23.87
N VAL A 386 -24.00 -8.85 -23.42
CA VAL A 386 -24.23 -8.12 -22.15
C VAL A 386 -24.71 -9.10 -21.08
N VAL A 387 -23.83 -9.43 -20.14
CA VAL A 387 -24.14 -10.34 -19.02
C VAL A 387 -24.29 -9.53 -17.74
N ALA A 388 -25.47 -9.61 -17.11
CA ALA A 388 -25.73 -8.96 -15.82
C ALA A 388 -26.84 -9.68 -15.06
N LYS A 389 -26.77 -9.70 -13.71
CA LYS A 389 -27.88 -10.14 -12.85
C LYS A 389 -29.08 -9.18 -12.99
N THR A 390 -30.27 -9.64 -12.64
CA THR A 390 -31.47 -8.78 -12.56
C THR A 390 -31.20 -7.55 -11.68
N ARG A 391 -31.77 -6.40 -12.08
CA ARG A 391 -31.58 -5.07 -11.43
C ARG A 391 -30.14 -4.54 -11.40
N ARG A 392 -29.30 -4.92 -12.37
CA ARG A 392 -27.93 -4.36 -12.54
C ARG A 392 -27.79 -3.42 -13.75
N GLY A 393 -28.90 -2.93 -14.29
CA GLY A 393 -28.88 -1.92 -15.35
C GLY A 393 -28.76 -2.44 -16.79
N LYS A 394 -28.93 -3.75 -17.03
CA LYS A 394 -28.94 -4.33 -18.40
C LYS A 394 -29.98 -3.65 -19.30
N SER A 395 -31.23 -3.60 -18.84
CA SER A 395 -32.32 -2.98 -19.60
C SER A 395 -32.07 -1.48 -19.81
N THR A 396 -31.58 -0.78 -18.78
CA THR A 396 -31.20 0.64 -18.86
C THR A 396 -30.14 0.90 -19.93
N LEU A 397 -29.09 0.07 -19.99
CA LEU A 397 -28.07 0.16 -21.03
C LEU A 397 -28.66 -0.01 -22.43
N LEU A 398 -29.51 -1.01 -22.64
CA LEU A 398 -30.16 -1.27 -23.91
C LEU A 398 -31.09 -0.12 -24.34
N VAL A 399 -31.82 0.49 -23.40
CA VAL A 399 -32.66 1.68 -23.66
C VAL A 399 -31.79 2.86 -24.11
N HIS A 400 -30.65 3.11 -23.47
CA HIS A 400 -29.74 4.18 -23.89
C HIS A 400 -29.22 3.96 -25.31
N MET A 401 -28.83 2.72 -25.64
CA MET A 401 -28.39 2.36 -26.99
C MET A 401 -29.49 2.54 -28.03
N ALA A 402 -30.70 2.02 -27.75
CA ALA A 402 -31.86 2.13 -28.63
C ALA A 402 -32.24 3.61 -28.87
N SER A 403 -32.34 4.40 -27.81
CA SER A 403 -32.66 5.83 -27.89
C SER A 403 -31.63 6.59 -28.73
N HIS A 404 -30.34 6.35 -28.53
CA HIS A 404 -29.29 6.98 -29.32
C HIS A 404 -29.36 6.63 -30.82
N LEU A 405 -29.60 5.35 -31.14
CA LEU A 405 -29.75 4.89 -32.52
C LEU A 405 -31.00 5.50 -33.17
N MET A 406 -32.14 5.52 -32.47
CA MET A 406 -33.37 6.14 -32.96
C MET A 406 -33.20 7.64 -33.20
N GLN A 407 -32.49 8.36 -32.33
CA GLN A 407 -32.16 9.77 -32.54
C GLN A 407 -31.35 9.98 -33.83
N ARG A 408 -30.31 9.18 -34.04
CA ARG A 408 -29.52 9.24 -35.28
C ARG A 408 -30.34 8.87 -36.53
N MET A 409 -31.31 7.96 -36.42
CA MET A 409 -32.26 7.64 -37.49
C MET A 409 -33.18 8.82 -37.80
N ALA A 410 -33.70 9.50 -36.77
CA ALA A 410 -34.57 10.68 -36.93
C ALA A 410 -33.85 11.85 -37.59
N GLU A 411 -32.56 12.03 -37.27
CA GLU A 411 -31.68 13.03 -37.89
C GLU A 411 -31.22 12.64 -39.31
N GLY A 412 -31.63 11.47 -39.82
CA GLY A 412 -31.22 10.97 -41.14
C GLY A 412 -29.75 10.56 -41.22
N ARG A 413 -29.05 10.47 -40.09
CA ARG A 413 -27.62 10.12 -40.00
C ARG A 413 -27.37 8.62 -40.08
N GLU A 414 -28.41 7.81 -39.85
CA GLU A 414 -28.36 6.35 -39.92
C GLU A 414 -29.56 5.76 -40.64
N ARG A 415 -29.33 4.68 -41.39
CA ARG A 415 -30.37 3.87 -42.04
C ARG A 415 -30.25 2.43 -41.56
N LEU A 416 -30.87 2.16 -40.43
CA LEU A 416 -30.87 0.84 -39.79
C LEU A 416 -32.30 0.42 -39.41
N LEU A 417 -32.51 -0.88 -39.27
CA LEU A 417 -33.71 -1.44 -38.67
C LEU A 417 -33.37 -1.81 -37.22
N LEU A 418 -34.02 -1.15 -36.27
CA LEU A 418 -33.90 -1.49 -34.86
C LEU A 418 -35.02 -2.46 -34.49
N VAL A 419 -34.65 -3.69 -34.13
CA VAL A 419 -35.59 -4.71 -33.63
C VAL A 419 -35.27 -4.96 -32.16
N VAL A 420 -36.27 -4.80 -31.31
CA VAL A 420 -36.19 -5.13 -29.88
C VAL A 420 -37.05 -6.34 -29.63
N VAL A 421 -36.44 -7.40 -29.10
CA VAL A 421 -37.14 -8.62 -28.69
C VAL A 421 -37.04 -8.72 -27.19
N ASP A 422 -38.18 -8.71 -26.53
CA ASP A 422 -38.27 -8.70 -25.08
C ASP A 422 -39.36 -9.67 -24.59
N PRO A 423 -39.00 -10.74 -23.86
CA PRO A 423 -39.98 -11.69 -23.33
C PRO A 423 -40.77 -11.15 -22.13
N HIS A 424 -40.35 -10.03 -21.51
CA HIS A 424 -40.94 -9.50 -20.29
C HIS A 424 -41.71 -8.19 -20.48
N GLN A 425 -41.76 -7.67 -21.71
CA GLN A 425 -42.46 -6.45 -22.13
C GLN A 425 -41.91 -5.12 -21.59
N ASP A 426 -41.24 -5.13 -20.44
CA ASP A 426 -40.72 -3.94 -19.74
C ASP A 426 -39.68 -3.16 -20.55
N LEU A 427 -38.76 -3.84 -21.23
CA LEU A 427 -37.77 -3.19 -22.09
C LEU A 427 -38.43 -2.62 -23.35
N ALA A 428 -39.35 -3.36 -23.97
CA ALA A 428 -40.01 -2.93 -25.20
C ALA A 428 -40.85 -1.66 -24.98
N GLU A 429 -41.59 -1.59 -23.87
CA GLU A 429 -42.36 -0.39 -23.50
C GLU A 429 -41.44 0.80 -23.18
N ALA A 430 -40.34 0.58 -22.46
CA ALA A 430 -39.37 1.62 -22.18
C ALA A 430 -38.72 2.18 -23.46
N VAL A 431 -38.41 1.33 -24.45
CA VAL A 431 -37.90 1.79 -25.75
C VAL A 431 -38.98 2.54 -26.54
N LEU A 432 -40.22 2.04 -26.54
CA LEU A 432 -41.34 2.68 -27.23
C LEU A 432 -41.59 4.11 -26.71
N GLY A 433 -41.49 4.32 -25.40
CA GLY A 433 -41.60 5.64 -24.78
C GLY A 433 -40.47 6.62 -25.13
N MET A 434 -39.39 6.15 -25.73
CA MET A 434 -38.22 6.96 -26.12
C MET A 434 -38.16 7.23 -27.63
N VAL A 435 -39.17 6.83 -28.40
CA VAL A 435 -39.23 7.06 -29.85
C VAL A 435 -39.29 8.58 -30.11
N PRO A 436 -38.35 9.14 -30.89
CA PRO A 436 -38.34 10.56 -31.21
C PRO A 436 -39.44 10.93 -32.20
N ALA A 437 -39.84 12.20 -32.17
CA ALA A 437 -40.80 12.76 -33.11
C ALA A 437 -40.31 12.59 -34.56
N GLY A 438 -41.22 12.15 -35.44
CA GLY A 438 -40.92 11.86 -36.85
C GLY A 438 -40.60 10.39 -37.14
N LEU A 439 -40.43 9.56 -36.11
CA LEU A 439 -40.35 8.10 -36.27
C LEU A 439 -41.64 7.38 -35.87
N GLU A 440 -42.67 8.04 -35.32
CA GLU A 440 -43.84 7.36 -34.77
C GLU A 440 -44.56 6.49 -35.80
N GLN A 441 -44.74 7.01 -37.03
CA GLN A 441 -45.39 6.27 -38.13
C GLN A 441 -44.55 5.12 -38.69
N ARG A 442 -43.29 4.99 -38.26
CA ARG A 442 -42.33 3.98 -38.72
C ARG A 442 -42.03 2.93 -37.65
N VAL A 443 -42.75 2.95 -36.53
CA VAL A 443 -42.59 1.99 -35.43
C VAL A 443 -43.74 0.99 -35.46
N ALA A 444 -43.40 -0.29 -35.32
CA ALA A 444 -44.36 -1.36 -35.12
C ALA A 444 -44.10 -1.97 -33.73
N TYR A 445 -45.15 -2.09 -32.93
CA TYR A 445 -45.12 -2.79 -31.65
C TYR A 445 -45.96 -4.06 -31.77
N LEU A 446 -45.30 -5.20 -31.60
CA LEU A 446 -45.88 -6.53 -31.82
C LEU A 446 -45.91 -7.27 -30.47
N ASN A 447 -47.08 -7.32 -29.83
CA ASN A 447 -47.26 -8.07 -28.59
C ASN A 447 -47.81 -9.47 -28.88
N LEU A 448 -46.92 -10.47 -28.89
CA LEU A 448 -47.29 -11.87 -29.12
C LEU A 448 -48.03 -12.51 -27.92
N ALA A 449 -48.02 -11.87 -26.76
CA ALA A 449 -48.73 -12.35 -25.57
C ALA A 449 -50.17 -11.80 -25.46
N ASP A 450 -50.53 -10.81 -26.27
CA ASP A 450 -51.88 -10.22 -26.26
C ASP A 450 -52.90 -11.19 -26.89
N ARG A 451 -53.74 -11.76 -26.03
CA ARG A 451 -54.83 -12.68 -26.45
C ARG A 451 -56.08 -11.96 -26.93
N GLN A 452 -56.25 -10.67 -26.61
CA GLN A 452 -57.40 -9.88 -27.04
C GLN A 452 -57.20 -9.35 -28.45
N ARG A 453 -55.95 -9.04 -28.83
CA ARG A 453 -55.56 -8.60 -30.17
C ARG A 453 -54.38 -9.43 -30.70
N PRO A 454 -54.61 -10.73 -31.00
CA PRO A 454 -53.55 -11.58 -31.51
C PRO A 454 -53.09 -11.09 -32.89
N ILE A 455 -51.78 -11.03 -33.10
CA ILE A 455 -51.19 -10.67 -34.38
C ILE A 455 -50.92 -11.94 -35.21
N GLY A 456 -51.27 -11.91 -36.50
CA GLY A 456 -50.90 -12.95 -37.46
C GLY A 456 -49.55 -12.63 -38.10
N LEU A 457 -48.57 -13.52 -37.98
CA LEU A 457 -47.28 -13.38 -38.66
C LEU A 457 -47.07 -14.58 -39.57
N ASN A 458 -47.22 -14.37 -40.88
CA ASN A 458 -47.02 -15.44 -41.87
C ASN A 458 -45.56 -15.53 -42.29
N LEU A 459 -44.83 -16.47 -41.70
CA LEU A 459 -43.41 -16.73 -42.01
C LEU A 459 -43.20 -17.25 -43.44
N LEU A 460 -44.24 -17.80 -44.08
CA LEU A 460 -44.17 -18.35 -45.44
C LEU A 460 -44.30 -17.28 -46.53
N THR A 461 -44.65 -16.03 -46.17
CA THR A 461 -44.77 -14.92 -47.12
C THR A 461 -43.46 -14.16 -47.33
N LEU A 462 -42.37 -14.58 -46.68
CA LEU A 462 -41.07 -13.96 -46.88
C LEU A 462 -40.60 -14.24 -48.32
N PRO A 463 -40.31 -13.22 -49.15
CA PRO A 463 -39.70 -13.44 -50.45
C PRO A 463 -38.39 -14.20 -50.24
N SER A 464 -38.26 -15.33 -50.93
CA SER A 464 -37.07 -16.16 -50.96
C SER A 464 -35.90 -15.38 -51.55
N PHE A 465 -35.05 -14.82 -50.67
CA PHE A 465 -33.83 -14.05 -50.97
C PHE A 465 -34.01 -12.79 -51.85
N PRO A 466 -33.34 -11.66 -51.53
CA PRO A 466 -33.34 -10.51 -52.42
C PRO A 466 -32.45 -10.79 -53.64
N THR A 467 -33.06 -11.18 -54.77
CA THR A 467 -32.45 -10.90 -56.07
C THR A 467 -32.51 -9.40 -56.29
N ALA A 468 -31.38 -8.80 -56.66
CA ALA A 468 -31.16 -7.36 -56.74
C ALA A 468 -31.94 -6.66 -57.87
N THR A 469 -33.26 -6.74 -57.89
CA THR A 469 -34.13 -5.88 -58.72
C THR A 469 -35.57 -6.01 -58.23
N ALA A 470 -36.00 -5.15 -57.31
CA ALA A 470 -37.43 -4.97 -57.05
C ALA A 470 -37.73 -3.49 -56.93
N ARG A 471 -38.24 -2.94 -58.04
CA ARG A 471 -38.79 -1.58 -58.15
C ARG A 471 -39.88 -1.36 -57.11
N ARG A 472 -39.89 -0.12 -56.59
CA ARG A 472 -40.93 0.46 -55.74
C ARG A 472 -42.33 0.04 -56.19
N ARG A 473 -43.11 -0.55 -55.26
CA ARG A 473 -44.57 -0.41 -55.26
C ARG A 473 -44.95 0.33 -54.00
N THR A 474 -45.49 1.53 -54.22
CA THR A 474 -46.17 2.37 -53.25
C THR A 474 -47.47 1.69 -52.83
N TRP A 475 -47.76 1.68 -51.52
CA TRP A 475 -49.06 1.33 -50.98
C TRP A 475 -49.89 2.61 -50.90
N SER A 476 -51.06 2.59 -51.54
CA SER A 476 -52.16 3.56 -51.39
C SER A 476 -53.05 3.19 -50.22
#